data_AF-A0A2V2MWC0-F1
#
_entry.id   AF-A0A2V2MWC0-F1
#
_cell.length_a   1.000
_cell.length_b   1.000
_cell.length_c   1.000
_cell.angle_alpha   90.00
_cell.angle_beta   90.00
_cell.angle_gamma   90.00
#
_symmetry.space_group_name_H-M   'P 1'
#
loop_
_entity.id
_entity.type
_entity.pdbx_description
1 polymer ?
#
loop_
_entity_poly.entity_id
_entity_poly.type
_entity_poly.pdbx_seq_one_letter_code
_entity_poly.pdbx_strand_id
1 'polypeptide(L)' 'MSLEFIIGLIILVIGTGACAFPRDREYLTRIINLEIPAFGLLLVALSFDETLALLTFIAVSTLTTFVLVMLVERKVTS' A
#
# COMPACT_ATOMS: atom_id res chain seq x y z
N MET A 1 -12.93 -7.49 -18.61
CA MET A 1 -12.45 -7.67 -17.22
C MET A 1 -11.16 -8.45 -17.33
N SER A 2 -10.02 -7.77 -17.16
CA SER A 2 -8.69 -8.37 -17.21
C SER A 2 -8.43 -9.15 -15.91
N LEU A 3 -7.55 -10.14 -15.97
CA LEU A 3 -7.23 -11.01 -14.83
C LEU A 3 -6.59 -10.19 -13.69
N GLU A 4 -5.80 -9.18 -14.05
CA GLU A 4 -5.14 -8.26 -13.11
C GLU A 4 -6.12 -7.47 -12.25
N PHE A 5 -7.26 -7.08 -12.82
CA PHE A 5 -8.30 -6.34 -12.10
C PHE A 5 -8.91 -7.17 -10.96
N ILE A 6 -9.21 -8.44 -11.24
CA ILE A 6 -9.84 -9.37 -10.29
C ILE A 6 -8.85 -9.71 -9.17
N ILE A 7 -7.60 -10.00 -9.53
CA ILE A 7 -6.54 -10.30 -8.57
C ILE A 7 -6.23 -9.07 -7.71
N GLY A 8 -6.15 -7.88 -8.31
CA GLY A 8 -5.94 -6.62 -7.61
C GLY A 8 -7.04 -6.33 -6.58
N LEU A 9 -8.30 -6.52 -6.94
CA LEU A 9 -9.43 -6.37 -6.02
C LEU A 9 -9.36 -7.35 -4.83
N ILE A 10 -9.02 -8.62 -5.08
CA ILE A 10 -8.89 -9.63 -4.02
C ILE A 10 -7.78 -9.23 -3.03
N ILE A 11 -6.61 -8.86 -3.55
CA ILE A 11 -5.46 -8.45 -2.72
C ILE A 11 -5.78 -7.16 -1.96
N LEU A 12 -6.45 -6.20 -2.59
CA LEU A 12 -6.84 -4.94 -1.97
C LEU A 12 -7.78 -5.18 -0.78
N VAL A 13 -8.79 -6.04 -0.93
CA VAL A 13 -9.75 -6.34 0.14
C VAL A 13 -9.08 -7.08 1.30
N ILE A 14 -8.24 -8.09 1.01
CA ILE A 14 -7.53 -8.85 2.02
C ILE A 14 -6.52 -7.97 2.76
N GLY A 15 -5.72 -7.19 2.02
CA GLY A 15 -4.72 -6.27 2.59
C GLY A 15 -5.36 -5.18 3.44
N THR A 16 -6.51 -4.64 3.00
CA THR A 16 -7.26 -3.64 3.78
C THR A 16 -7.81 -4.26 5.06
N GLY A 17 -8.38 -5.47 4.99
CA GLY A 17 -8.86 -6.19 6.18
C GLY A 17 -7.74 -6.50 7.19
N ALA A 18 -6.57 -6.91 6.71
CA ALA A 18 -5.39 -7.18 7.54
C ALA A 18 -4.82 -5.90 8.19
N CYS A 19 -4.93 -4.75 7.51
CA CYS A 19 -4.49 -3.46 8.04
C CYS A 19 -5.51 -2.85 9.03
N ALA A 20 -6.81 -3.02 8.77
CA ALA A 20 -7.91 -2.44 9.55
C ALA A 20 -8.09 -3.07 10.94
N PHE A 21 -7.61 -4.30 11.16
CA PHE A 21 -7.59 -4.97 12.47
C PHE A 21 -6.16 -5.02 13.05
N PRO A 22 -5.63 -3.91 13.59
CA PRO A 22 -4.29 -3.87 14.15
C PRO A 22 -4.27 -4.61 15.49
N ARG A 23 -3.69 -5.82 15.51
CA ARG A 23 -3.42 -6.60 16.72
C ARG A 23 -2.00 -6.30 17.20
N ASP A 24 -1.85 -5.33 18.10
CA ASP A 24 -0.63 -4.98 18.85
C ASP A 24 0.69 -5.15 18.06
N ARG A 25 0.77 -4.50 16.89
CA ARG A 25 1.98 -4.55 16.05
C ARG A 25 2.75 -3.24 16.17
N GLU A 26 4.07 -3.33 16.32
CA GLU A 26 5.00 -2.20 16.25
C GLU A 26 4.79 -1.37 14.97
N TYR A 27 5.13 -0.08 15.02
CA TYR A 27 4.93 0.87 13.92
C TYR A 27 5.50 0.38 12.58
N LEU A 28 6.68 -0.25 12.60
CA LEU A 28 7.30 -0.78 11.39
C LEU A 28 6.46 -1.88 10.74
N THR A 29 5.84 -2.75 11.55
CA THR A 29 4.96 -3.82 11.05
C THR A 29 3.66 -3.25 10.48
N ARG A 30 3.15 -2.13 11.03
CA ARG A 30 2.00 -1.42 10.45
C ARG A 30 2.31 -0.86 9.06
N ILE A 31 3.51 -0.29 8.86
CA ILE A 31 3.93 0.23 7.56
C ILE A 31 3.98 -0.91 6.53
N ILE A 32 4.61 -2.04 6.87
CA ILE A 32 4.68 -3.21 5.99
C ILE A 32 3.28 -3.76 5.64
N ASN A 33 2.37 -3.83 6.61
CA ASN A 33 1.00 -4.26 6.36
C ASN A 33 0.20 -3.28 5.48
N LEU A 34 0.59 -2.02 5.41
CA LEU A 34 -0.06 -0.99 4.59
C LEU A 34 0.41 -1.04 3.13
N GLU A 35 1.58 -1.60 2.87
CA GLU A 35 2.08 -1.85 1.51
C GLU A 35 1.24 -2.94 0.79
N ILE A 36 0.71 -3.93 1.52
CA ILE A 36 -0.11 -5.03 0.96
C ILE A 36 -1.36 -4.51 0.21
N PRO A 37 -2.23 -3.66 0.81
CA PRO A 37 -3.34 -3.05 0.08
C PRO A 37 -2.85 -2.09 -1.02
N ALA A 38 -1.70 -1.42 -0.86
CA ALA A 38 -1.15 -0.56 -1.90
C ALA A 38 -0.82 -1.36 -3.18
N PHE A 39 -0.22 -2.56 -3.05
CA PHE A 39 0.00 -3.46 -4.18
C PHE A 39 -1.29 -3.94 -4.85
N GLY A 40 -2.37 -4.16 -4.08
CA GLY A 40 -3.69 -4.46 -4.65
C GLY A 40 -4.23 -3.30 -5.49
N LEU A 41 -4.05 -2.07 -5.01
CA LEU A 41 -4.42 -0.84 -5.73
C LEU A 41 -3.61 -0.66 -7.01
N LEU A 42 -2.32 -1.02 -7.02
CA LEU A 42 -1.46 -1.05 -8.21
C LEU A 42 -2.06 -1.94 -9.30
N LEU A 43 -2.36 -3.19 -8.97
CA LEU A 43 -2.89 -4.16 -9.93
C LEU A 43 -4.24 -3.72 -10.53
N VAL A 44 -5.08 -3.08 -9.72
CA VAL A 44 -6.32 -2.46 -10.21
C VAL A 44 -6.02 -1.31 -11.16
N ALA A 45 -5.10 -0.41 -10.84
CA ALA A 45 -4.72 0.70 -11.71
C ALA A 45 -4.07 0.21 -13.02
N LEU A 46 -3.22 -0.82 -12.95
CA LEU A 46 -2.54 -1.45 -14.08
C LEU A 46 -3.52 -1.99 -15.11
N SER A 47 -4.66 -2.52 -14.63
CA SER A 47 -5.75 -3.00 -15.48
C SER A 47 -6.39 -1.91 -16.36
N PHE A 48 -6.20 -0.62 -16.05
CA PHE A 48 -6.78 0.48 -16.83
C PHE A 48 -5.77 1.07 -17.82
N ASP A 49 -4.57 1.43 -17.33
CA ASP A 49 -3.50 1.98 -18.16
C ASP A 49 -2.14 1.62 -17.56
N GLU A 50 -1.40 0.75 -18.25
CA GLU A 50 -0.21 0.09 -17.71
C GLU A 50 0.92 1.08 -17.36
N THR A 51 1.10 2.12 -18.19
CA THR A 51 2.20 3.09 -18.03
C THR A 51 1.86 4.15 -16.99
N LEU A 52 0.64 4.69 -17.04
CA LEU A 52 0.21 5.71 -16.09
C LEU A 52 0.09 5.13 -14.68
N ALA A 53 -0.40 3.89 -14.56
CA ALA A 53 -0.50 3.17 -13.30
C ALA A 53 0.85 2.89 -12.64
N LEU A 54 1.83 2.40 -13.40
CA LEU A 54 3.17 2.14 -12.85
C LEU A 54 3.83 3.42 -12.34
N LEU A 55 3.75 4.52 -13.09
CA LEU A 55 4.30 5.81 -12.69
C LEU A 55 3.64 6.37 -11.43
N THR A 56 2.30 6.36 -11.37
CA THR A 56 1.58 6.85 -10.20
C THR A 56 1.80 5.97 -8.97
N PHE A 57 1.84 4.65 -9.13
CA PHE A 57 2.10 3.75 -8.02
C PHE A 57 3.50 3.98 -7.42
N ILE A 58 4.53 4.03 -8.25
CA ILE A 58 5.90 4.26 -7.77
C ILE A 58 5.99 5.62 -7.06
N ALA A 59 5.41 6.67 -7.64
CA ALA A 59 5.40 8.01 -7.05
C ALA A 59 4.68 8.01 -5.68
N VAL A 60 3.50 7.40 -5.58
CA VAL A 60 2.70 7.39 -4.35
C VAL A 60 3.30 6.47 -3.29
N SER A 61 3.79 5.28 -3.64
CA SER A 61 4.40 4.33 -2.69
C SER A 61 5.69 4.89 -2.10
N THR A 62 6.57 5.47 -2.93
CA THR A 62 7.80 6.10 -2.44
C THR A 62 7.52 7.31 -1.55
N LEU A 63 6.57 8.17 -1.95
CA LEU A 63 6.19 9.33 -1.17
C LEU A 63 5.53 8.93 0.17
N THR A 64 4.68 7.91 0.15
CA THR A 64 4.02 7.38 1.36
C THR A 64 5.03 6.78 2.32
N THR A 65 5.94 5.92 1.84
CA THR A 65 7.02 5.35 2.65
C THR A 65 7.90 6.44 3.24
N PHE A 66 8.30 7.43 2.44
CA PHE A 66 9.11 8.55 2.90
C PHE A 66 8.42 9.35 4.02
N VAL A 67 7.15 9.70 3.84
CA VAL A 67 6.35 10.42 4.85
C VAL A 67 6.19 9.58 6.11
N LEU A 68 5.90 8.28 5.99
CA LEU A 68 5.73 7.39 7.14
C LEU A 68 7.04 7.25 7.93
N VAL A 69 8.17 7.05 7.26
CA VAL A 69 9.50 7.02 7.90
C VAL A 69 9.80 8.34 8.60
N MET A 70 9.55 9.47 7.94
CA MET A 70 9.74 10.80 8.53
C MET A 70 8.87 11.02 9.78
N LEU A 71 7.63 10.55 9.78
CA LEU A 71 6.73 10.65 10.93
C LEU A 71 7.17 9.74 12.09
N VAL A 72 7.72 8.55 11.79
CA VAL A 72 8.24 7.62 12.81
C VAL A 72 9.48 8.20 13.49
N GLU A 73 10.47 8.67 12.73
CA GLU A 73 11.70 9.28 13.26
C GLU A 73 11.38 10.45 14.20
N ARG A 74 10.40 11.29 13.83
CA ARG A 74 9.94 12.41 14.67
C ARG A 74 9.27 11.96 15.98
N LYS A 75 8.57 10.82 15.99
CA LYS A 75 7.96 10.27 17.22
C LYS A 75 8.97 9.61 18.14
N VAL A 76 10.02 8.99 17.61
CA VAL A 76 11.07 8.35 18.42
C VAL A 76 11.94 9.39 19.13
N THR A 77 12.09 10.59 18.56
CA THR A 77 12.94 11.66 19.09
C THR A 77 12.22 12.58 20.09
N SER A 78 10.91 12.41 20.31
CA SER A 78 10.08 13.28 21.17
C SER A 78 9.67 12.59 22.47
#